data_AF-A0A939PAS7-F1
#
_entry.id   AF-A0A939PAS7-F1
#
_cell.length_a   1.000
_cell.length_b   1.000
_cell.length_c   1.000
_cell.angle_alpha   90.00
_cell.angle_beta   90.00
_cell.angle_gamma   90.00
#
_symmetry.space_group_name_H-M   'P 1'
#
loop_
_entity.id
_entity.type
_entity.pdbx_description
1 polymer ?
#
loop_
_entity_poly.entity_id
_entity_poly.type
_entity_poly.pdbx_seq_one_letter_code
_entity_poly.pdbx_strand_id
1 'polypeptide(L)'
;MWNAYRGTPDEEDAGSPEGAAREVLLTLNGEYGTFLPDASFLIEDGGRPVAAALVTIDRGLPLLAFLFTAQSHGGRGLGRTLVEAVMHALALQGHDTLTLAVTRRNHRARHLYKSLGFTEAPVPDST
;
A
#
# COMPACT_ATOMS: atom_id res chain seq x y z
N MET A 1 -3.58 9.49 -5.72
CA MET A 1 -4.04 8.09 -5.58
C MET A 1 -4.83 7.61 -6.80
N TRP A 2 -6.05 8.07 -7.08
CA TRP A 2 -6.88 7.58 -8.21
C TRP A 2 -6.15 7.37 -9.55
N ASN A 3 -5.42 8.38 -10.03
CA ASN A 3 -4.70 8.31 -11.32
C ASN A 3 -3.59 7.22 -11.35
N ALA A 4 -3.17 6.69 -10.21
CA ALA A 4 -2.21 5.58 -10.14
C ALA A 4 -2.81 4.24 -10.58
N TYR A 5 -4.13 4.09 -10.51
CA TYR A 5 -4.84 2.86 -10.83
C TYR A 5 -5.26 2.77 -12.30
N ARG A 6 -5.17 3.85 -13.08
CA ARG A 6 -5.50 3.82 -14.51
C ARG A 6 -4.61 2.85 -15.28
N GLY A 7 -5.22 1.96 -16.05
CA GLY A 7 -4.56 0.89 -16.78
C GLY A 7 -4.12 -0.29 -15.90
N THR A 8 -4.53 -0.34 -14.63
CA THR A 8 -4.35 -1.50 -13.75
C THR A 8 -5.67 -2.26 -13.60
N PRO A 9 -5.64 -3.55 -13.19
CA PRO A 9 -6.87 -4.29 -12.92
C PRO A 9 -7.78 -3.64 -11.87
N ASP A 10 -7.21 -2.78 -11.02
CA ASP A 10 -7.90 -2.10 -9.93
C ASP A 10 -8.46 -0.72 -10.38
N GLU A 11 -8.45 -0.41 -11.68
CA GLU A 11 -9.00 0.86 -12.21
C GLU A 11 -10.49 1.02 -11.94
N GLU A 12 -11.26 -0.06 -12.13
CA GLU A 12 -12.71 -0.07 -11.88
C GLU A 12 -13.02 0.12 -10.39
N ASP A 13 -12.22 -0.50 -9.50
CA ASP A 13 -12.35 -0.41 -8.04
C ASP A 13 -11.90 0.94 -7.49
N ALA A 14 -10.91 1.58 -8.12
CA ALA A 14 -10.42 2.90 -7.73
C ALA A 14 -11.45 4.02 -7.95
N GLY A 15 -12.48 3.78 -8.78
CA GLY A 15 -13.63 4.66 -8.98
C GLY A 15 -13.26 6.06 -9.47
N SER A 16 -13.31 7.06 -8.59
CA SER A 16 -13.06 8.49 -8.87
C SER A 16 -11.94 9.09 -8.00
N PRO A 17 -11.39 10.27 -8.34
CA PRO A 17 -10.48 11.02 -7.46
C PRO A 17 -11.02 11.19 -6.03
N GLU A 18 -12.31 11.51 -5.88
CA GLU A 18 -13.00 11.66 -4.61
C GLU A 18 -13.14 10.33 -3.87
N GLY A 19 -13.43 9.25 -4.61
CA GLY A 19 -13.44 7.89 -4.07
C GLY A 19 -12.07 7.50 -3.49
N ALA A 20 -10.99 7.71 -4.24
CA ALA A 20 -9.65 7.44 -3.75
C ALA A 20 -9.25 8.31 -2.53
N ALA A 21 -9.67 9.58 -2.49
CA ALA A 21 -9.44 10.43 -1.32
C ALA A 21 -10.23 9.93 -0.10
N ARG A 22 -11.45 9.44 -0.30
CA ARG A 22 -12.27 8.82 0.75
C ARG A 22 -11.60 7.56 1.30
N GLU A 23 -11.09 6.66 0.46
CA GLU A 23 -10.39 5.44 0.90
C GLU A 23 -9.17 5.76 1.78
N VAL A 24 -8.39 6.79 1.43
CA VAL A 24 -7.31 7.28 2.29
C VAL A 24 -7.87 7.73 3.65
N LEU A 25 -8.91 8.56 3.65
CA LEU A 25 -9.49 9.05 4.91
C LEU A 25 -10.04 7.91 5.78
N LEU A 26 -10.69 6.91 5.19
CA LEU A 26 -11.18 5.72 5.90
C LEU A 26 -10.00 4.96 6.55
N THR A 27 -8.89 4.81 5.83
CA THR A 27 -7.66 4.21 6.36
C THR A 27 -7.11 4.98 7.55
N LEU A 28 -6.98 6.29 7.41
CA LEU A 28 -6.45 7.16 8.47
C LEU A 28 -7.34 7.16 9.71
N ASN A 29 -8.66 6.97 9.52
CA ASN A 29 -9.65 6.89 10.59
C ASN A 29 -9.80 5.48 11.20
N GLY A 30 -9.09 4.48 10.66
CA GLY A 30 -9.00 3.16 11.27
C GLY A 30 -9.96 2.10 10.73
N GLU A 31 -10.66 2.36 9.63
CA GLU A 31 -11.63 1.41 9.03
C GLU A 31 -10.97 0.13 8.49
N TYR A 32 -9.67 0.20 8.20
CA TYR A 32 -8.84 -0.94 7.77
C TYR A 32 -7.85 -1.38 8.86
N GLY A 33 -8.22 -1.20 10.13
CA GLY A 33 -7.34 -1.41 11.28
C GLY A 33 -6.67 -0.11 11.75
N THR A 34 -6.01 -0.14 12.91
CA THR A 34 -5.43 1.07 13.52
C THR A 34 -4.31 1.63 12.65
N PHE A 35 -4.46 2.86 12.15
CA PHE A 35 -3.42 3.51 11.35
C PHE A 35 -2.09 3.61 12.12
N LEU A 36 -0.99 3.31 11.43
CA LEU A 36 0.37 3.32 11.97
C LEU A 36 1.21 4.40 11.26
N PRO A 37 1.22 5.65 11.78
CA PRO A 37 1.92 6.77 11.14
C PRO A 37 3.42 6.54 11.00
N ASP A 38 4.05 5.96 12.03
CA ASP A 38 5.51 5.78 12.09
C ASP A 38 6.04 4.75 11.09
N ALA A 39 5.15 3.96 10.48
CA ALA A 39 5.46 3.03 9.40
C ALA A 39 4.79 3.41 8.07
N SER A 40 4.24 4.63 7.96
CA SER A 40 3.58 5.13 6.75
C SER A 40 4.41 6.24 6.11
N PHE A 41 4.53 6.21 4.79
CA PHE A 41 5.47 7.07 4.07
C PHE A 41 4.85 7.72 2.84
N LEU A 42 5.31 8.94 2.54
CA LEU A 42 4.91 9.72 1.39
C LEU A 42 6.16 10.19 0.63
N ILE A 43 6.11 10.11 -0.70
CA ILE A 43 7.07 10.76 -1.59
C ILE A 43 6.36 11.91 -2.29
N GLU A 44 6.96 13.08 -2.23
CA GLU A 44 6.50 14.30 -2.90
C GLU A 44 7.43 14.70 -4.03
N ASP A 45 6.86 15.27 -5.09
CA ASP A 45 7.59 15.99 -6.14
C ASP A 45 6.93 17.36 -6.32
N GLY A 46 7.71 18.44 -6.19
CA GLY A 46 7.21 19.81 -6.26
C GLY A 46 6.09 20.13 -5.26
N GLY A 47 6.14 19.56 -4.05
CA GLY A 47 5.11 19.73 -3.01
C GLY A 47 3.80 18.99 -3.29
N ARG A 48 3.82 18.00 -4.19
CA ARG A 48 2.65 17.16 -4.50
C ARG A 48 2.93 15.70 -4.17
N PRO A 49 2.02 15.00 -3.47
CA PRO A 49 2.08 13.55 -3.29
C PRO A 49 2.16 12.78 -4.61
N VAL A 50 3.28 12.12 -4.88
CA VAL A 50 3.49 11.29 -6.09
C VAL A 50 3.54 9.80 -5.80
N ALA A 51 3.84 9.37 -4.57
CA ALA A 51 3.71 7.98 -4.16
C ALA A 51 3.47 7.91 -2.64
N ALA A 52 2.76 6.89 -2.17
CA ALA A 52 2.56 6.68 -0.74
C ALA A 52 2.43 5.19 -0.39
N ALA A 53 2.83 4.86 0.84
CA ALA A 53 2.55 3.61 1.51
C ALA A 53 1.85 3.91 2.84
N LEU A 54 0.65 3.36 3.05
CA LEU A 54 -0.12 3.52 4.28
C LEU A 54 -0.21 2.17 4.98
N VAL A 55 0.10 2.17 6.27
CA VAL A 55 0.12 0.96 7.09
C VAL A 55 -0.89 1.08 8.22
N THR A 56 -1.60 -0.02 8.46
CA THR A 56 -2.50 -0.20 9.60
C THR A 56 -2.08 -1.43 10.40
N ILE A 57 -2.58 -1.56 11.63
CA ILE A 57 -2.59 -2.81 12.37
C ILE A 57 -3.97 -3.45 12.19
N ASP A 58 -4.03 -4.53 11.42
CA ASP A 58 -5.21 -5.37 11.23
C ASP A 58 -4.94 -6.75 11.82
N ARG A 59 -5.88 -7.33 12.56
CA ARG A 59 -5.68 -8.71 13.03
C ARG A 59 -4.56 -8.86 14.08
N GLY A 60 -4.01 -7.77 14.61
CA GLY A 60 -2.78 -7.78 15.43
C GLY A 60 -1.47 -7.80 14.62
N LEU A 61 -1.54 -7.65 13.29
CA LEU A 61 -0.38 -7.64 12.39
C LEU A 61 -0.33 -6.35 11.56
N PRO A 62 0.86 -5.86 11.20
CA PRO A 62 0.99 -4.80 10.22
C PRO A 62 0.43 -5.20 8.86
N LEU A 63 -0.40 -4.32 8.30
CA LEU A 63 -1.02 -4.42 6.98
C LEU A 63 -0.62 -3.22 6.14
N LEU A 64 0.00 -3.47 4.98
CA LEU A 64 0.17 -2.46 3.94
C LEU A 64 -1.18 -2.24 3.25
N ALA A 65 -1.99 -1.35 3.83
CA ALA A 65 -3.35 -1.07 3.39
C ALA A 65 -3.37 -0.42 2.00
N PHE A 66 -2.46 0.52 1.74
CA PHE A 66 -2.35 1.18 0.45
C PHE A 66 -0.91 1.34 0.00
N LEU A 67 -0.68 1.07 -1.28
CA LEU A 67 0.54 1.41 -1.99
C LEU A 67 0.17 1.97 -3.35
N PHE A 68 0.58 3.20 -3.65
CA PHE A 68 0.35 3.78 -4.97
C PHE A 68 1.55 4.61 -5.45
N THR A 69 1.65 4.74 -6.77
CA THR A 69 2.59 5.65 -7.44
C THR A 69 1.84 6.33 -8.58
N ALA A 70 1.88 7.66 -8.63
CA ALA A 70 1.29 8.44 -9.69
C ALA A 70 1.80 7.95 -11.06
N GLN A 71 0.91 7.83 -12.04
CA GLN A 71 1.24 7.28 -13.35
C GLN A 71 2.42 8.00 -14.03
N SER A 72 2.52 9.33 -13.86
CA SER A 72 3.63 10.17 -14.36
C SER A 72 4.99 9.84 -13.73
N HIS A 73 5.00 9.09 -12.63
CA HIS A 73 6.17 8.69 -11.85
C HIS A 73 6.35 7.16 -11.82
N GLY A 74 5.59 6.43 -12.62
CA GLY A 74 5.71 4.98 -12.77
C GLY A 74 7.09 4.55 -13.29
N GLY A 75 7.49 3.33 -12.97
CA GLY A 75 8.75 2.75 -13.47
C GLY A 75 10.04 3.27 -12.82
N ARG A 76 9.96 4.17 -11.83
CA ARG A 76 11.12 4.76 -11.15
C ARG A 76 11.52 4.08 -9.84
N GLY A 77 10.94 2.92 -9.53
CA GLY A 77 11.22 2.19 -8.29
C GLY A 77 10.57 2.73 -7.01
N LEU A 78 9.77 3.81 -7.08
CA LEU A 78 9.19 4.46 -5.90
C LEU A 78 8.36 3.52 -5.00
N GLY A 79 7.54 2.65 -5.61
CA GLY A 79 6.79 1.65 -4.85
C GLY A 79 7.70 0.67 -4.09
N ARG A 80 8.86 0.31 -4.67
CA ARG A 80 9.85 -0.55 -4.00
C ARG A 80 10.47 0.18 -2.81
N THR A 81 10.94 1.40 -3.03
CA THR A 81 11.53 2.25 -1.99
C THR A 81 10.60 2.43 -0.80
N LEU A 82 9.31 2.68 -1.06
CA LEU A 82 8.30 2.82 -0.02
C LEU A 82 8.13 1.53 0.79
N VAL A 83 7.98 0.37 0.14
CA VAL A 83 7.81 -0.90 0.86
C VAL A 83 9.05 -1.26 1.67
N GLU A 84 10.26 -1.03 1.15
CA GLU A 84 11.50 -1.24 1.90
C GLU A 84 11.58 -0.32 3.13
N ALA A 85 11.16 0.96 3.00
CA ALA A 85 11.07 1.88 4.13
C ALA A 85 10.07 1.41 5.19
N VAL A 86 8.90 0.92 4.78
CA VAL A 86 7.90 0.31 5.66
C VAL A 86 8.50 -0.88 6.42
N MET A 87 9.10 -1.83 5.70
CA MET A 87 9.68 -3.04 6.30
C MET A 87 10.76 -2.69 7.33
N HIS A 88 11.60 -1.71 7.02
CA HIS A 88 12.64 -1.24 7.93
C HIS A 88 12.05 -0.58 9.19
N ALA A 89 11.06 0.30 9.05
CA ALA A 89 10.39 0.94 10.19
C ALA A 89 9.71 -0.09 11.11
N LEU A 90 9.02 -1.06 10.53
CA LEU A 90 8.37 -2.14 11.27
C LEU A 90 9.40 -3.02 12.00
N ALA A 91 10.53 -3.35 11.36
CA ALA A 91 11.60 -4.11 12.00
C ALA A 91 12.18 -3.38 13.22
N LEU A 92 12.37 -2.06 13.15
CA LEU A 92 12.82 -1.25 14.29
C LEU A 92 11.81 -1.22 15.45
N GLN A 93 10.53 -1.43 15.16
CA GLN A 93 9.45 -1.52 16.14
C GLN A 93 9.25 -2.95 16.67
N GLY A 94 10.06 -3.91 16.22
CA GLY A 94 10.00 -5.31 16.66
C GLY A 94 8.97 -6.16 15.92
N HIS A 95 8.39 -5.65 14.83
CA HIS A 95 7.56 -6.47 13.95
C HIS A 95 8.45 -7.29 13.00
N ASP A 96 8.15 -8.58 12.89
CA ASP A 96 8.83 -9.51 11.97
C ASP A 96 8.02 -9.80 10.70
N THR A 97 6.80 -9.28 10.63
CA THR A 97 5.80 -9.61 9.61
C THR A 97 5.13 -8.35 9.07
N LEU A 98 4.94 -8.31 7.75
CA LEU A 98 4.09 -7.33 7.05
C LEU A 98 3.15 -8.08 6.11
N THR A 99 1.86 -7.79 6.18
CA THR A 99 0.83 -8.40 5.34
C THR A 99 0.31 -7.42 4.29
N LEU A 100 -0.29 -7.94 3.22
CA LEU A 100 -0.98 -7.16 2.20
C LEU A 100 -2.01 -8.01 1.46
N ALA A 101 -3.02 -7.36 0.89
CA ALA A 101 -3.90 -7.95 -0.10
C ALA A 101 -3.55 -7.41 -1.49
N VAL A 102 -3.57 -8.28 -2.50
CA VAL A 102 -3.32 -7.87 -3.89
C VAL A 102 -4.17 -8.68 -4.85
N THR A 103 -4.79 -7.99 -5.80
CA THR A 103 -5.59 -8.61 -6.86
C THR A 103 -4.74 -9.56 -7.70
N ARG A 104 -5.21 -10.79 -7.91
CA ARG A 104 -4.46 -11.85 -8.62
C ARG A 104 -3.95 -11.43 -10.01
N ARG A 105 -4.73 -10.59 -10.71
CA ARG A 105 -4.44 -10.06 -12.05
C ARG A 105 -3.43 -8.91 -12.04
N ASN A 106 -3.12 -8.31 -10.89
CA ASN A 106 -2.14 -7.23 -10.79
C ASN A 106 -0.70 -7.79 -10.81
N HIS A 107 -0.30 -8.31 -11.97
CA HIS A 107 0.99 -8.99 -12.16
C HIS A 107 2.19 -8.11 -11.80
N ARG A 108 2.08 -6.79 -12.05
CA ARG A 108 3.13 -5.82 -11.70
C ARG A 108 3.32 -5.71 -10.19
N ALA A 109 2.24 -5.51 -9.43
CA ALA A 109 2.32 -5.44 -7.98
C ALA A 109 2.79 -6.78 -7.38
N ARG A 110 2.26 -7.91 -7.87
CA ARG A 110 2.69 -9.24 -7.42
C ARG A 110 4.17 -9.50 -7.67
N HIS A 111 4.70 -9.08 -8.82
CA HIS A 111 6.13 -9.20 -9.10
C HIS A 111 6.97 -8.35 -8.13
N LEU A 112 6.54 -7.11 -7.86
CA LEU A 112 7.18 -6.25 -6.86
C LEU A 112 7.24 -6.94 -5.49
N TYR A 113 6.09 -7.39 -4.97
CA TYR A 113 6.02 -8.02 -3.65
C TYR A 113 6.86 -9.30 -3.58
N LYS A 114 6.80 -10.15 -4.60
CA LYS A 114 7.64 -11.36 -4.68
C LYS A 114 9.14 -11.02 -4.68
N SER A 115 9.54 -9.95 -5.39
CA SER A 115 10.94 -9.48 -5.42
C SER A 115 11.43 -8.87 -4.08
N LEU A 116 10.51 -8.61 -3.16
CA LEU A 116 10.77 -8.10 -1.81
C LEU A 116 10.65 -9.21 -0.75
N GLY A 117 10.44 -10.46 -1.16
CA GLY A 117 10.38 -11.61 -0.27
C GLY A 117 8.99 -11.94 0.26
N PHE A 118 7.93 -11.27 -0.18
CA PHE A 118 6.57 -11.65 0.18
C PHE A 118 6.21 -13.01 -0.43
N THR A 119 5.54 -13.83 0.37
CA THR A 119 5.00 -15.13 -0.03
C THR A 119 3.48 -15.11 0.03
N GLU A 120 2.83 -15.94 -0.79
CA GLU A 120 1.39 -16.10 -0.71
C GLU A 120 1.03 -16.78 0.62
N ALA A 121 0.08 -16.20 1.34
CA ALA A 121 -0.52 -16.76 2.53
C ALA A 121 -2.00 -17.10 2.25
N PRO A 122 -2.60 -18.06 2.97
CA PRO A 122 -4.04 -18.28 2.93
C PRO A 122 -4.75 -16.96 3.25
N VAL A 123 -5.88 -16.71 2.58
CA VAL A 123 -6.76 -15.62 2.99
C VAL A 123 -7.30 -16.01 4.38
N PRO A 124 -7.06 -15.22 5.43
CA PRO A 124 -7.59 -15.53 6.75
C PRO A 124 -9.11 -15.56 6.66
N ASP A 125 -9.71 -16.64 7.16
CA ASP A 125 -11.16 -16.84 7.14
C ASP A 125 -11.87 -15.63 7.76
N SER A 126 -12.90 -15.14 7.08
CA SER A 126 -13.79 -14.11 7.60
C SER A 126 -14.68 -14.74 8.67
N THR A 127 -14.24 -14.71 9.93
CA THR A 127 -15.09 -15.10 11.07
C THR A 127 -16.12 -14.02 11.38
#